data_AF-A0A9D2BN43-F1
#
_entry.id   AF-A0A9D2BN43-F1
#
_cell.length_a   1.000
_cell.length_b   1.000
_cell.length_c   1.000
_cell.angle_alpha   90.00
_cell.angle_beta   90.00
_cell.angle_gamma   90.00
#
_symmetry.space_group_name_H-M   'P 1'
#
loop_
_entity.id
_entity.type
_entity.pdbx_description
1 polymer ?
#
loop_
_entity_poly.entity_id
_entity_poly.type
_entity_poly.pdbx_seq_one_letter_code
_entity_poly.pdbx_strand_id
1 'polypeptide(L)'
;MNDLQMLTQEEVAELLHAHVTTVSMLREVGILPAIKTGRNYMFSQQTIRDFQVNYSGYDVSNRVKALESLSNIDENMASGGNS
;
A
#
# COMPACT_ATOMS: atom_id res chain seq x y z
N MET A 1 -2.19 -7.45 20.24
CA MET A 1 -2.14 -6.02 19.85
C MET A 1 -3.53 -5.64 19.36
N ASN A 2 -3.97 -4.40 19.57
CA ASN A 2 -5.34 -4.00 19.28
C ASN A 2 -5.51 -3.89 17.75
N ASP A 3 -6.10 -4.91 17.10
CA ASP A 3 -6.25 -4.99 15.64
C ASP A 3 -7.07 -3.84 15.02
N LEU A 4 -7.63 -2.97 15.86
CA LEU A 4 -8.37 -1.78 15.48
C LEU A 4 -7.51 -0.50 15.36
N GLN A 5 -6.25 -0.53 15.82
CA GLN A 5 -5.38 0.64 15.71
C GLN A 5 -5.00 0.87 14.25
N MET A 6 -5.36 2.04 13.70
CA MET A 6 -4.85 2.51 12.42
C MET A 6 -3.52 3.24 12.61
N LEU A 7 -2.68 3.21 11.59
CA LEU A 7 -1.39 3.91 11.58
C LEU A 7 -1.44 5.20 10.77
N THR A 8 -0.65 6.19 11.16
CA THR A 8 -0.43 7.39 10.35
C THR A 8 0.51 7.09 9.18
N GLN A 9 0.67 8.08 8.29
CA GLN A 9 1.59 7.95 7.17
C GLN A 9 3.05 7.81 7.61
N GLU A 10 3.45 8.51 8.67
CA GLU A 10 4.79 8.46 9.26
C GLU A 10 5.06 7.09 9.88
N GLU A 11 4.12 6.56 10.66
CA GLU A 11 4.25 5.24 11.28
C GLU A 11 4.35 4.13 10.21
N VAL A 12 3.58 4.22 9.13
CA VAL A 12 3.71 3.30 7.99
C VAL A 12 5.06 3.45 7.28
N ALA A 13 5.58 4.67 7.14
CA ALA A 13 6.89 4.90 6.54
C ALA A 13 8.01 4.25 7.37
N GLU A 14 7.94 4.39 8.69
CA GLU A 14 8.86 3.72 9.62
C GLU A 14 8.73 2.19 9.52
N LEU A 15 7.50 1.66 9.52
CA LEU A 15 7.21 0.24 9.40
C LEU A 15 7.78 -0.39 8.12
N LEU A 16 7.66 0.33 7.00
CA LEU A 16 8.13 -0.13 5.69
C LEU A 16 9.59 0.24 5.41
N HIS A 17 10.29 0.88 6.37
CA HIS A 17 11.63 1.42 6.19
C HIS A 17 11.77 2.28 4.92
N ALA A 18 10.79 3.15 4.69
CA ALA A 18 10.70 4.02 3.52
C ALA A 18 10.58 5.50 3.90
N HIS A 19 10.78 6.39 2.94
CA HIS A 19 10.50 7.80 3.14
C HIS A 19 8.99 8.07 3.15
N VAL A 20 8.52 9.02 3.96
CA VAL A 20 7.09 9.37 4.07
C VAL A 20 6.46 9.77 2.72
N THR A 21 7.25 10.32 1.80
CA THR A 21 6.80 10.66 0.44
C THR A 21 6.55 9.42 -0.42
N THR A 22 7.26 8.32 -0.17
CA THR A 22 6.98 7.02 -0.82
C THR A 22 5.59 6.55 -0.41
N VAL A 23 5.24 6.62 0.88
CA VAL A 23 3.90 6.25 1.37
C VAL A 23 2.82 7.17 0.77
N SER A 24 3.07 8.48 0.66
CA SER A 24 2.18 9.41 -0.08
C SER A 24 1.94 8.94 -1.51
N MET A 25 3.01 8.59 -2.22
CA MET A 25 2.95 8.17 -3.62
C MET A 25 2.18 6.86 -3.77
N LEU A 26 2.45 5.85 -2.93
CA LEU A 26 1.75 4.57 -2.95
C LEU A 26 0.25 4.74 -2.71
N ARG A 27 -0.14 5.63 -1.77
CA ARG A 27 -1.54 6.01 -1.56
C ARG A 27 -2.15 6.68 -2.79
N GLU A 28 -1.46 7.64 -3.39
CA GLU A 28 -1.94 8.38 -4.56
C GLU A 28 -2.08 7.53 -5.82
N VAL A 29 -1.24 6.50 -5.95
CA VAL A 29 -1.36 5.49 -7.01
C VAL A 29 -2.53 4.53 -6.74
N GLY A 30 -2.85 4.28 -5.46
CA GLY A 30 -3.91 3.34 -5.04
C GLY A 30 -3.39 2.00 -4.55
N ILE A 31 -2.07 1.78 -4.53
CA ILE A 31 -1.41 0.57 -4.02
C ILE A 31 -1.64 0.42 -2.50
N LEU A 32 -1.58 1.54 -1.78
CA LEU A 32 -1.72 1.56 -0.33
C LEU A 32 -2.86 2.52 0.05
N PRO A 33 -4.13 2.10 -0.08
CA PRO A 33 -5.27 2.96 0.18
C PRO A 33 -5.32 3.39 1.66
N ALA A 34 -5.85 4.60 1.90
CA ALA A 34 -5.93 5.17 3.24
C ALA A 34 -7.28 5.85 3.46
N ILE A 35 -7.69 5.94 4.72
CA ILE A 35 -8.85 6.73 5.12
C ILE A 35 -8.40 8.15 5.42
N LYS A 36 -9.01 9.14 4.76
CA LYS A 36 -8.79 10.55 5.11
C LYS A 36 -9.53 10.88 6.41
N THR A 37 -8.80 11.11 7.50
CA THR A 37 -9.38 11.54 8.78
C THR A 37 -8.95 12.98 9.08
N GLY A 38 -9.76 13.94 8.64
CA GLY A 38 -9.44 15.37 8.78
C GLY A 38 -8.23 15.77 7.92
N ARG A 39 -7.13 16.19 8.57
CA ARG A 39 -5.90 16.62 7.88
C ARG A 39 -4.97 15.45 7.53
N ASN A 40 -5.08 14.33 8.23
CA ASN A 40 -4.18 13.18 8.09
C ASN A 40 -4.81 12.06 7.26
N TYR A 41 -3.97 11.08 6.90
CA TYR A 41 -4.39 9.82 6.31
C TYR A 41 -4.05 8.70 7.29
N MET A 42 -5.00 7.78 7.47
CA MET A 42 -4.87 6.65 8.38
C MET A 42 -4.98 5.33 7.61
N PHE A 43 -4.12 4.38 7.94
CA PHE A 43 -4.00 3.10 7.27
C PHE A 43 -4.46 2.00 8.21
N SER A 44 -5.38 1.16 7.73
CA SER A 44 -5.79 -0.01 8.49
C SER A 44 -4.68 -1.06 8.50
N GLN A 45 -4.62 -1.86 9.56
CA GLN A 45 -3.69 -2.99 9.61
C GLN A 45 -3.91 -3.97 8.45
N GLN A 46 -5.18 -4.20 8.08
CA GLN A 46 -5.51 -5.11 6.98
C GLN A 46 -4.93 -4.60 5.65
N THR A 47 -5.08 -3.31 5.35
CA THR A 47 -4.53 -2.72 4.13
C THR A 47 -3.02 -2.89 4.01
N ILE A 48 -2.30 -2.76 5.12
CA ILE A 48 -0.84 -2.93 5.12
C ILE A 48 -0.46 -4.39 4.90
N ARG A 49 -1.22 -5.34 5.49
CA ARG A 49 -1.03 -6.78 5.24
C ARG A 49 -1.30 -7.14 3.79
N ASP A 50 -2.40 -6.62 3.22
CA ASP A 50 -2.75 -6.84 1.81
C ASP A 50 -1.65 -6.29 0.89
N PHE A 51 -1.11 -5.11 1.20
CA PHE A 51 0.04 -4.55 0.48
C PHE A 51 1.26 -5.49 0.53
N GLN A 52 1.63 -5.98 1.71
CA GLN A 52 2.78 -6.88 1.88
C GLN A 52 2.60 -8.20 1.12
N VAL A 53 1.37 -8.74 1.05
CA VAL A 53 1.08 -9.98 0.33
C VAL A 53 1.05 -9.73 -1.18
N ASN A 54 0.23 -8.79 -1.63
CA ASN A 54 -0.07 -8.60 -3.06
C ASN A 54 1.13 -8.04 -3.84
N TYR A 55 1.96 -7.21 -3.20
CA TYR A 55 3.11 -6.57 -3.84
C TYR A 55 4.44 -7.25 -3.48
N SER A 56 4.42 -8.45 -2.90
CA SER A 56 5.63 -9.22 -2.67
C SER A 56 6.33 -9.54 -3.98
N GLY A 57 7.60 -9.15 -4.11
CA GLY A 57 8.40 -9.33 -5.33
C GLY A 57 8.20 -8.25 -6.40
N TYR A 58 7.34 -7.25 -6.16
CA TYR A 58 7.14 -6.12 -7.07
C TYR A 58 8.02 -4.92 -6.67
N ASP A 59 8.40 -4.11 -7.65
CA ASP A 59 9.11 -2.85 -7.42
C ASP A 59 8.13 -1.68 -7.41
N VAL A 60 7.99 -1.05 -6.24
CA VAL A 60 7.12 0.13 -6.05
C VAL A 60 7.91 1.38 -5.64
N SER A 61 9.22 1.41 -5.94
CA SER A 61 10.15 2.47 -5.52
C SER A 61 9.85 3.85 -6.11
N ASN A 62 9.08 3.91 -7.19
CA ASN A 62 8.68 5.16 -7.85
C ASN A 62 7.31 4.99 -8.52
N ARG A 63 6.73 6.12 -8.94
CA ARG A 63 5.37 6.16 -9.50
C ARG A 63 5.18 5.28 -10.74
N VAL A 64 6.16 5.22 -11.64
CA VAL A 64 6.05 4.44 -12.89
C VAL A 64 5.98 2.95 -12.55
N LYS A 65 6.94 2.44 -11.77
CA LYS A 65 6.97 1.02 -11.39
C LYS A 65 5.80 0.62 -10.48
N ALA A 66 5.33 1.54 -9.65
CA ALA A 66 4.11 1.36 -8.86
C ALA A 66 2.89 1.15 -9.77
N LEU A 67 2.69 1.99 -10.78
CA LEU A 67 1.59 1.84 -11.74
C LEU A 67 1.68 0.53 -12.53
N GLU A 68 2.87 0.15 -12.98
CA GLU A 68 3.11 -1.13 -13.65
C GLU A 68 2.75 -2.32 -12.75
N SER A 69 3.16 -2.27 -11.48
CA SER A 69 2.86 -3.32 -10.49
C SER A 69 1.36 -3.43 -10.22
N LEU A 70 0.66 -2.30 -10.11
CA LEU A 70 -0.80 -2.27 -9.93
C LEU A 70 -1.52 -2.93 -11.11
N SER A 71 -1.17 -2.57 -12.35
CA SER A 71 -1.77 -3.17 -13.55
C SER A 71 -1.56 -4.69 -13.60
N ASN A 72 -0.34 -5.16 -13.29
CA ASN A 72 -0.03 -6.60 -13.27
C ASN A 72 -0.87 -7.36 -12.24
N ILE A 73 -1.11 -6.77 -11.07
CA ILE A 73 -1.92 -7.37 -10.01
C ILE A 73 -3.40 -7.40 -10.41
N ASP A 74 -3.93 -6.30 -10.96
CA ASP A 74 -5.32 -6.23 -11.42
C ASP A 74 -5.60 -7.26 -12.52
N GLU A 75 -4.66 -7.45 -13.46
CA GLU A 75 -4.73 -8.48 -14.49
C GLU A 75 -4.71 -9.91 -13.90
N ASN A 76 -3.84 -10.16 -12.92
CA ASN A 76 -3.77 -11.45 -12.22
C ASN A 76 -5.06 -11.77 -11.43
N MET A 77 -5.67 -10.76 -10.81
CA MET A 77 -6.95 -10.91 -10.11
C MET A 77 -8.11 -11.16 -11.08
N ALA A 78 -8.14 -10.47 -12.22
CA ALA A 78 -9.17 -10.64 -13.24
C ALA A 78 -9.10 -12.00 -13.95
N SER A 79 -7.90 -12.57 -14.08
CA SER A 79 -7.67 -13.88 -14.72
C SER A 79 -7.87 -15.08 -13.79
N GLY A 80 -8.29 -14.87 -12.54
CA GLY A 80 -8.65 -15.94 -11.61
C GLY A 80 -7.49 -16.57 -10.86
N GLY A 81 -6.32 -15.90 -10.79
CA GLY A 81 -5.19 -16.19 -9.91
C GLY A 81 -4.81 -17.68 -9.75
N ASN A 82 -3.85 -18.15 -10.57
CA ASN A 82 -3.20 -19.44 -10.40
C ASN A 82 -2.71 -19.62 -8.95
N SER A 83 -3.28 -20.61 -8.25
CA SER A 83 -2.78 -21.15 -6.98
C SER A 83 -1.60 -22.10 -7.21
#